data_AF-A0A842VR86-F1
#
_entry.id   AF-A0A842VR86-F1
#
_cell.length_a   1.000
_cell.length_b   1.000
_cell.length_c   1.000
_cell.angle_alpha   90.00
_cell.angle_beta   90.00
_cell.angle_gamma   90.00
#
_symmetry.space_group_name_H-M   'P 1'
#
loop_
_entity.id
_entity.type
_entity.pdbx_description
1 polymer ?
#
loop_
_entity_poly.entity_id
_entity_poly.type
_entity_poly.pdbx_seq_one_letter_code
_entity_poly.pdbx_strand_id
1 'polypeptide(L)' 'MSKLKCANCGNPIDTLPSHCGQDMIYNEKTNQMECYMGSECGYMELDKLLCESCKSKC' A
#
# COMPACT_ATOMS: atom_id res chain seq x y z
N MET A 1 -17.72 0.32 1.36
CA MET A 1 -16.31 0.55 0.96
C MET A 1 -15.43 0.21 2.15
N SER A 2 -14.57 -0.80 2.01
CA SER A 2 -13.63 -1.20 3.06
C SER A 2 -12.53 -0.15 3.15
N LYS A 3 -12.36 0.49 4.31
CA LYS A 3 -11.28 1.45 4.54
C LYS A 3 -9.95 0.69 4.62
N LEU A 4 -8.93 1.18 3.90
CA LEU A 4 -7.57 0.68 4.02
C LEU A 4 -7.05 1.00 5.44
N LYS A 5 -6.29 0.08 6.04
CA LYS A 5 -5.73 0.26 7.39
C LYS A 5 -4.23 0.06 7.33
N CYS A 6 -3.52 0.82 8.16
CA CYS A 6 -2.09 0.66 8.37
C CYS A 6 -1.81 -0.71 8.97
N ALA A 7 -0.90 -1.46 8.35
CA ALA A 7 -0.51 -2.79 8.80
C ALA A 7 0.12 -2.77 10.21
N ASN A 8 0.78 -1.68 10.58
CA ASN A 8 1.48 -1.56 11.86
C ASN A 8 0.58 -1.04 13.00
N CYS A 9 -0.13 0.07 12.81
CA CYS A 9 -0.89 0.71 13.89
C CYS A 9 -2.42 0.54 13.77
N GLY A 10 -2.92 -0.05 12.68
CA GLY A 10 -4.34 -0.26 12.45
C GLY A 10 -5.15 1.02 12.14
N ASN A 11 -4.52 2.19 12.19
CA ASN A 11 -5.16 3.46 11.83
C ASN A 11 -5.64 3.42 10.37
N PRO A 12 -6.79 4.03 10.06
CA PRO A 12 -7.24 4.14 8.68
C PRO A 12 -6.20 4.91 7.86
N ILE A 13 -5.92 4.43 6.66
CA ILE A 13 -5.17 5.16 5.64
C ILE A 13 -6.21 5.90 4.80
N ASP A 14 -6.38 7.18 5.07
CA ASP A 14 -7.38 8.01 4.39
C ASP A 14 -6.93 8.40 2.97
N THR A 15 -5.63 8.42 2.72
CA THR A 15 -5.05 8.76 1.42
C THR A 15 -4.03 7.71 1.00
N LEU A 16 -4.37 6.93 -0.03
CA LEU A 16 -3.36 6.20 -0.77
C LEU A 16 -2.49 7.20 -1.54
N PRO A 17 -1.17 6.97 -1.65
CA PRO A 17 -0.34 7.78 -2.51
C PRO A 17 -0.88 7.76 -3.95
N SER A 18 -0.84 8.91 -4.63
CA SER A 18 -1.41 9.06 -5.97
C SER A 18 -0.80 8.10 -7.01
N HIS A 19 0.46 7.71 -6.82
CA HIS A 19 1.14 6.72 -7.66
C HIS A 19 0.49 5.33 -7.59
N CYS A 20 -0.11 4.94 -6.46
CA CYS A 20 -0.88 3.70 -6.37
C CYS A 20 -2.09 3.68 -7.31
N GLY A 21 -2.73 4.83 -7.53
CA GLY A 21 -3.89 4.92 -8.42
C GLY A 21 -3.53 4.81 -9.91
N GLN A 22 -2.25 4.96 -10.25
CA GLN A 22 -1.75 4.92 -11.63
C GLN A 22 -1.14 3.57 -11.99
N ASP A 23 -0.47 2.91 -11.03
CA ASP A 23 0.23 1.65 -11.26
C ASP A 23 -0.06 0.64 -10.13
N MET A 24 -1.17 -0.07 -10.30
CA MET A 24 -1.62 -1.14 -9.44
C MET A 24 -1.67 -2.43 -10.24
N ILE A 25 -0.94 -3.44 -9.80
CA ILE A 25 -0.91 -4.76 -10.44
C ILE A 25 -1.65 -5.78 -9.60
N TYR A 26 -2.19 -6.79 -10.27
CA TYR A 26 -2.72 -7.97 -9.60
C TYR A 26 -1.64 -9.05 -9.56
N ASN A 27 -1.22 -9.45 -8.36
CA ASN A 27 -0.29 -10.55 -8.18
C ASN A 27 -1.09 -11.87 -8.07
N GLU A 28 -1.04 -12.68 -9.12
CA GLU A 28 -1.75 -13.97 -9.17
C GLU A 28 -1.23 -14.99 -8.15
N LYS A 29 0.02 -14.86 -7.69
CA LYS A 29 0.61 -15.79 -6.71
C LYS A 29 0.06 -15.56 -5.31
N THR A 30 -0.11 -14.30 -4.93
CA THR A 30 -0.66 -13.91 -3.62
C THR A 30 -2.17 -13.67 -3.70
N ASN A 31 -2.73 -13.61 -4.91
CA ASN A 31 -4.14 -13.32 -5.17
C ASN A 31 -4.56 -11.95 -4.57
N GLN A 32 -3.65 -10.97 -4.65
CA GLN A 32 -3.79 -9.65 -4.05
C GLN A 32 -3.39 -8.53 -5.01
N MET A 33 -3.92 -7.34 -4.76
CA MET A 33 -3.50 -6.13 -5.45
C MET A 33 -2.24 -5.55 -4.80
N GLU A 34 -1.28 -5.15 -5.61
CA GLU A 34 -0.05 -4.50 -5.19
C GLU A 34 0.04 -3.11 -5.80
N CYS A 35 0.50 -2.14 -5.01
CA CYS A 35 0.78 -0.78 -5.44
C CYS A 35 2.28 -0.58 -5.64
N TYR A 36 2.67 0.07 -6.73
CA TYR A 36 4.04 0.55 -6.90
C TYR A 36 4.31 1.77 -6.02
N MET A 37 5.16 1.61 -5.00
CA MET A 37 5.50 2.63 -4.01
C MET A 37 6.77 3.43 -4.38
N GLY A 38 7.20 3.37 -5.65
CA GLY A 38 8.42 3.99 -6.14
C GLY A 38 9.60 3.01 -6.24
N SER A 39 10.72 3.47 -6.78
CA SER A 39 11.89 2.62 -7.06
C SER A 39 12.60 2.10 -5.81
N GLU A 40 12.53 2.83 -4.71
CA GLU A 40 13.01 2.37 -3.40
C GLU A 40 12.06 1.31 -2.83
N CYS A 41 10.75 1.56 -3.05
CA CYS A 41 9.55 0.75 -2.80
C CYS A 41 9.51 -0.66 -3.37
N GLY A 42 9.59 -0.69 -4.70
CA GLY A 42 8.96 -1.73 -5.49
C GLY A 42 7.43 -1.74 -5.35
N TYR A 43 6.86 -2.90 -5.64
CA TYR A 43 5.44 -3.19 -5.46
C TYR A 43 5.18 -3.71 -4.04
N MET A 44 4.16 -3.18 -3.38
CA MET A 44 3.73 -3.63 -2.05
C MET A 44 2.24 -3.98 -2.05
N GLU A 45 1.90 -5.09 -1.38
CA GLU A 45 0.53 -5.48 -1.13
C GLU A 45 -0.19 -4.40 -0.31
N LEU A 46 -1.46 -4.14 -0.66
CA LEU A 46 -2.23 -3.08 -0.01
C LEU A 46 -2.44 -3.31 1.50
N ASP A 47 -2.51 -4.56 1.95
CA ASP A 47 -2.67 -4.94 3.36
C ASP A 47 -1.39 -4.74 4.19
N LYS A 48 -0.23 -4.64 3.53
CA LYS A 48 1.07 -4.35 4.14
C LYS A 48 1.40 -2.85 4.16
N LEU A 49 0.52 -2.00 3.62
CA LEU A 49 0.77 -0.56 3.59
C LEU A 49 0.85 0.05 5.00
N LEU A 50 1.81 0.94 5.16
CA LEU A 50 2.01 1.72 6.37
C LEU A 50 1.45 3.13 6.16
N CYS A 51 0.80 3.69 7.17
CA CYS A 51 0.43 5.11 7.16
C CYS A 51 1.69 5.99 7.24
N GLU A 52 1.56 7.28 6.92
CA GLU A 52 2.67 8.23 6.97
C GLU A 52 3.39 8.25 8.32
N SER A 53 2.65 8.10 9.42
CA SER A 53 3.23 8.06 10.77
C SER A 53 4.02 6.78 11.06
N CYS A 54 3.73 5.68 10.36
CA CYS A 54 4.44 4.42 10.49
C CYS A 54 5.46 4.18 9.38
N LYS A 55 5.51 5.06 8.36
CA LYS A 55 6.43 4.93 7.24
C LYS A 55 7.87 4.97 7.74
N SER A 56 8.53 3.82 7.83
CA SER A 56 9.98 3.75 7.65
C SER A 56 10.28 3.97 6.17
N LYS A 57 11.48 4.47 5.82
CA LYS A 57 11.91 4.80 4.44
C LYS A 57 11.77 3.63 3.45
N CYS A 58 10.53 3.42 3.02
CA CYS A 58 10.06 2.46 2.06
C CYS A 58 8.88 3.13 1.35
#